data_AF-A0A7S8IDT8-F1
#
_entry.id   AF-A0A7S8IDT8-F1
#
_cell.length_a   1.000
_cell.length_b   1.000
_cell.length_c   1.000
_cell.angle_alpha   90.00
_cell.angle_beta   90.00
_cell.angle_gamma   90.00
#
_symmetry.space_group_name_H-M   'P 1'
#
loop_
_entity.id
_entity.type
_entity.pdbx_description
1 polymer ?
#
loop_
_entity_poly.entity_id
_entity_poly.type
_entity_poly.pdbx_seq_one_letter_code
_entity_poly.pdbx_strand_id
1 'polypeptide(L)'
;MFNTGLYPDGGIEILRDCLVAAAPLDLLGMRLLQTCPQPGLYPTDLPRETLKEAVSEIVDYTGRCTAVARRLSHLAPISLITVPVLGFGL
;
A
#
# COMPACT_ATOMS: atom_id res chain seq x y z
N MET A 1 -26.91 -8.48 -11.80
CA MET A 1 -26.92 -9.88 -11.34
C MET A 1 -25.49 -10.36 -11.32
N PHE A 2 -24.88 -10.50 -10.14
CA PHE A 2 -23.56 -11.11 -10.01
C PHE A 2 -23.77 -12.62 -9.95
N ASN A 3 -23.32 -13.31 -10.99
CA ASN A 3 -23.59 -14.73 -11.23
C ASN A 3 -22.70 -15.58 -10.31
N THR A 4 -23.31 -16.25 -9.33
CA THR A 4 -22.70 -17.16 -8.35
C THR A 4 -22.38 -18.54 -8.94
N GLY A 5 -21.59 -18.59 -10.02
CA GLY A 5 -21.33 -19.83 -10.76
C GLY A 5 -19.92 -20.42 -10.67
N LEU A 6 -18.86 -19.63 -10.44
CA LEU A 6 -17.48 -20.07 -10.71
C LEU A 6 -16.48 -19.32 -9.82
N TYR A 7 -16.00 -19.96 -8.75
CA TYR A 7 -14.69 -19.61 -8.20
C TYR A 7 -13.93 -20.91 -7.90
N PRO A 8 -13.10 -21.40 -8.84
CA PRO A 8 -11.91 -22.13 -8.45
C PRO A 8 -10.61 -21.32 -8.70
N ASP A 9 -10.54 -20.47 -9.73
CA ASP A 9 -9.31 -19.76 -10.16
C ASP A 9 -9.64 -18.46 -10.92
N GLY A 10 -10.54 -17.60 -10.38
CA GLY A 10 -10.88 -16.33 -11.06
C GLY A 10 -10.72 -15.07 -10.20
N GLY A 11 -10.84 -15.20 -8.87
CA GLY A 11 -10.73 -14.07 -7.96
C GLY A 11 -9.29 -13.62 -7.74
N ILE A 12 -8.34 -14.55 -7.83
CA ILE A 12 -6.92 -14.29 -7.64
C ILE A 12 -6.36 -13.51 -8.82
N GLU A 13 -6.79 -13.83 -10.03
CA GLU A 13 -6.44 -13.22 -11.30
C GLU A 13 -6.94 -11.78 -11.33
N ILE A 14 -8.20 -11.55 -10.97
CA ILE A 14 -8.77 -10.20 -10.86
C ILE A 14 -8.03 -9.39 -9.80
N LEU A 15 -7.74 -9.98 -8.63
CA LEU A 15 -6.98 -9.29 -7.59
C LEU A 15 -5.56 -8.97 -8.05
N ARG A 16 -4.89 -9.89 -8.73
CA ARG A 16 -3.56 -9.69 -9.32
C ARG A 16 -3.58 -8.56 -10.33
N ASP A 17 -4.53 -8.55 -11.25
CA ASP A 17 -4.67 -7.49 -12.25
C ASP A 17 -4.91 -6.13 -11.59
N CYS A 18 -5.75 -6.08 -10.54
CA CYS A 18 -5.95 -4.86 -9.75
C CYS A 18 -4.66 -4.38 -9.08
N LEU A 19 -3.85 -5.29 -8.53
CA LEU A 19 -2.59 -4.96 -7.87
C LEU A 19 -1.52 -4.51 -8.87
N VAL A 20 -1.43 -5.14 -10.04
CA VAL A 20 -0.48 -4.77 -11.11
C VAL A 20 -0.84 -3.41 -11.72
N ALA A 21 -2.14 -3.11 -11.85
CA ALA A 21 -2.60 -1.81 -12.33
C ALA A 21 -2.47 -0.68 -11.30
N ALA A 22 -2.22 -1.00 -10.02
CA ALA A 22 -2.06 0.01 -8.99
C ALA A 22 -0.76 0.79 -9.22
N ALA A 23 -0.88 2.11 -9.31
CA ALA A 23 0.29 2.98 -9.40
C ALA A 23 1.19 2.80 -8.17
N PRO A 24 2.53 2.76 -8.35
CA PRO A 24 3.46 2.76 -7.24
C PRO A 24 3.17 3.93 -6.28
N LEU A 25 3.25 3.64 -4.98
CA LEU A 25 3.07 4.66 -3.96
C LEU A 25 4.30 5.58 -3.93
N ASP A 26 4.09 6.87 -4.17
CA ASP A 26 5.16 7.86 -4.27
C ASP A 26 4.91 9.03 -3.30
N LEU A 27 5.08 8.76 -2.01
CA LEU A 27 4.99 9.78 -0.95
C LEU A 27 6.36 10.44 -0.74
N LEU A 28 6.37 11.74 -0.46
CA LEU A 28 7.57 12.50 -0.09
C LEU A 28 8.31 11.82 1.06
N GLY A 29 7.61 11.39 2.10
CA GLY A 29 8.22 10.69 3.23
C GLY A 29 8.91 9.38 2.83
N MET A 30 8.37 8.64 1.87
CA MET A 30 9.00 7.41 1.36
C MET A 30 10.27 7.73 0.56
N ARG A 31 10.24 8.76 -0.30
CA ARG A 31 11.42 9.22 -1.03
C ARG A 31 12.53 9.66 -0.07
N LEU A 32 12.18 10.42 0.98
CA LEU A 32 13.14 10.86 2.00
C LEU A 32 13.77 9.67 2.74
N LEU A 33 13.00 8.65 3.10
CA LEU A 33 13.52 7.43 3.71
C LEU A 33 14.47 6.66 2.77
N GLN A 34 14.14 6.59 1.47
CA GLN A 34 15.01 5.96 0.48
C GLN A 34 16.35 6.70 0.32
N THR A 35 16.35 8.03 0.46
CA THR A 35 17.57 8.85 0.44
C THR A 35 18.43 8.72 1.71
N CYS A 36 17.88 8.15 2.80
CA CYS A 36 18.59 7.88 4.06
C CYS A 36 18.59 6.37 4.36
N PRO A 37 19.42 5.58 3.67
CA PRO A 37 19.39 4.11 3.75
C PRO A 37 19.87 3.54 5.10
N GLN A 38 20.38 4.37 6.00
CA GLN A 38 20.90 3.92 7.30
C GLN A 38 19.88 4.13 8.42
N PRO A 39 19.38 3.05 9.06
CA PRO A 39 18.49 3.15 10.22
C PRO A 39 19.17 3.95 11.34
N GLY A 40 18.50 5.02 11.81
CA GLY A 40 19.00 5.87 12.90
C GLY A 40 19.76 7.12 12.46
N LEU A 41 20.09 7.24 11.18
CA LEU A 41 20.54 8.51 10.58
C LEU A 41 19.32 9.26 10.07
N TYR A 42 18.79 10.14 10.92
CA TYR A 42 17.83 11.14 10.47
C TYR A 42 18.60 12.20 9.66
N PRO A 43 18.07 12.66 8.52
CA PRO A 43 18.70 13.73 7.78
C PRO A 43 18.71 14.99 8.67
N THR A 44 19.89 15.32 9.21
CA THR A 44 20.09 16.51 10.05
C THR A 44 19.92 17.80 9.28
N ASP A 45 20.07 17.74 7.96
CA ASP A 45 19.96 18.88 7.05
C ASP A 45 18.58 19.00 6.39
N LEU A 46 17.59 18.22 6.83
CA LEU A 46 16.25 18.30 6.25
C LEU A 46 15.52 19.57 6.76
N PRO A 47 15.02 20.44 5.85
CA PRO A 47 14.22 21.57 6.28
C PRO A 47 12.99 21.11 7.07
N ARG A 48 12.70 21.80 8.18
CA ARG A 48 11.55 21.47 9.04
C ARG A 48 10.23 21.44 8.30
N GLU A 49 10.03 22.33 7.34
CA GLU A 49 8.80 22.37 6.52
C GLU A 49 8.67 21.13 5.64
N THR A 50 9.77 20.65 5.05
CA THR A 50 9.79 19.40 4.27
C THR A 50 9.45 18.20 5.16
N LEU A 51 9.96 18.16 6.39
CA LEU A 51 9.61 17.10 7.34
C LEU A 51 8.13 17.14 7.71
N LYS A 52 7.58 18.33 7.98
CA LYS A 52 6.17 18.51 8.31
C LYS A 52 5.26 18.06 7.17
N GLU A 53 5.61 18.42 5.93
CA GLU A 53 4.87 18.01 4.74
C GLU A 53 4.89 16.49 4.58
N ALA A 54 6.07 15.87 4.65
CA ALA A 54 6.24 14.43 4.55
C ALA A 54 5.45 13.66 5.61
N VAL A 55 5.46 14.13 6.86
CA VAL A 55 4.69 13.51 7.96
C VAL A 55 3.19 13.68 7.73
N SER A 56 2.75 14.88 7.33
CA SER A 56 1.32 15.14 7.07
C SER A 56 0.80 14.23 5.95
N GLU A 57 1.58 14.08 4.88
CA GLU A 57 1.24 13.24 3.75
C GLU A 57 1.10 11.75 4.15
N ILE A 58 2.02 11.23 4.98
CA ILE A 58 1.95 9.85 5.50
C ILE A 58 0.70 9.66 6.37
N VAL A 59 0.39 10.61 7.25
CA VAL A 59 -0.79 10.55 8.13
C VAL A 59 -2.06 10.55 7.29
N ASP A 60 -2.16 11.44 6.32
CA ASP A 60 -3.32 11.55 5.42
C ASP A 60 -3.49 10.27 4.59
N TYR A 61 -2.41 9.73 4.04
CA TYR A 61 -2.44 8.47 3.30
C TYR A 61 -2.89 7.30 4.18
N THR A 62 -2.35 7.19 5.40
CA THR A 62 -2.74 6.18 6.38
C THR A 62 -4.22 6.29 6.74
N GLY A 63 -4.75 7.52 6.86
CA GLY A 63 -6.16 7.79 7.07
C GLY A 63 -7.03 7.25 5.92
N ARG A 64 -6.63 7.49 4.67
CA ARG A 64 -7.31 6.94 3.47
C ARG A 64 -7.26 5.41 3.44
N CYS A 65 -6.11 4.81 3.71
CA CYS A 65 -5.96 3.35 3.78
C CYS A 65 -6.87 2.75 4.85
N THR A 66 -6.93 3.36 6.03
CA THR A 66 -7.79 2.91 7.13
C THR A 66 -9.26 2.97 6.75
N ALA A 67 -9.69 4.05 6.11
CA ALA A 67 -11.07 4.20 5.65
C ALA A 67 -11.44 3.14 4.59
N VAL A 68 -10.53 2.88 3.64
CA VAL A 68 -10.74 1.82 2.63
C VAL A 68 -10.74 0.43 3.27
N ALA A 69 -9.81 0.13 4.17
CA ALA A 69 -9.75 -1.15 4.88
C ALA A 69 -11.05 -1.45 5.64
N ARG A 70 -11.63 -0.45 6.31
CA ARG A 70 -12.94 -0.57 6.97
C ARG A 70 -14.09 -0.86 6.00
N ARG A 71 -14.00 -0.38 4.76
CA ARG A 71 -15.01 -0.68 3.73
C ARG A 71 -14.83 -2.09 3.17
N LEU A 72 -13.58 -2.53 3.03
CA LEU A 72 -13.23 -3.85 2.51
C LEU A 72 -13.42 -4.97 3.55
N SER A 73 -13.49 -4.66 4.86
CA SER A 73 -13.63 -5.68 5.92
C SER A 73 -14.92 -6.49 5.85
N HIS A 74 -15.90 -6.05 5.07
CA HIS A 74 -17.15 -6.77 4.83
C HIS A 74 -17.07 -7.76 3.64
N LEU A 75 -15.97 -7.76 2.89
CA LEU A 75 -15.76 -8.68 1.77
C LEU A 75 -15.15 -9.99 2.27
N ALA A 76 -15.43 -11.09 1.56
CA ALA A 76 -14.78 -12.36 1.81
C ALA A 76 -13.26 -12.24 1.52
N PRO A 77 -12.38 -12.55 2.49
CA PRO A 77 -10.94 -12.46 2.27
C PRO A 77 -10.47 -13.43 1.17
N ILE A 78 -9.62 -12.94 0.27
CA ILE A 78 -8.90 -13.79 -0.69
C ILE A 78 -7.56 -14.15 -0.07
N SER A 79 -7.30 -15.45 0.10
CA SER A 79 -6.05 -15.93 0.66
C SER A 79 -4.90 -15.71 -0.32
N LEU A 80 -3.89 -14.95 0.08
CA LEU A 80 -2.71 -14.65 -0.74
C LEU A 80 -1.56 -15.64 -0.55
N ILE A 81 -1.76 -16.73 0.19
CA ILE A 81 -0.70 -17.68 0.57
C ILE A 81 -0.02 -18.31 -0.67
N THR A 82 -0.74 -18.37 -1.80
CA THR A 82 -0.25 -18.92 -3.07
C THR A 82 0.21 -17.86 -4.07
N VAL A 83 0.09 -16.56 -3.73
CA VAL A 83 0.43 -15.45 -4.64
C VAL A 83 1.78 -14.85 -4.24
N PRO A 84 2.83 -14.96 -5.06
CA PRO A 84 4.09 -14.26 -4.81
C PRO A 84 3.87 -12.76 -5.08
N VAL A 85 3.52 -12.01 -4.03
CA VAL A 85 3.40 -10.55 -4.10
C VAL A 85 4.79 -9.94 -3.92
N LEU A 86 5.52 -9.80 -5.01
CA LEU A 86 6.79 -9.07 -5.05
C LEU A 86 6.51 -7.59 -4.72
N GLY A 87 6.76 -7.18 -3.48
CA GLY A 87 6.63 -5.79 -3.03
C GLY A 87 6.13 -5.61 -1.60
N PHE A 88 5.53 -6.64 -1.01
CA PHE A 88 5.08 -6.62 0.39
C PHE A 88 5.67 -7.81 1.16
N GLY A 89 7.00 -7.87 1.23
CA GLY A 89 7.77 -8.71 2.16
C GLY A 89 7.14 -10.06 2.55
N LEU A 90 7.14 -11.02 1.62
CA LEU A 90 7.38 -12.43 1.91
C LEU A 90 8.53 -12.88 1.01
#